data_AF-A0A929AY28-F1
#
_entry.id   AF-A0A929AY28-F1
#
_cell.length_a   1.000
_cell.length_b   1.000
_cell.length_c   1.000
_cell.angle_alpha   90.00
_cell.angle_beta   90.00
_cell.angle_gamma   90.00
#
_symmetry.space_group_name_H-M   'P 1'
#
loop_
_entity.id
_entity.type
_entity.pdbx_description
1 polymer ?
#
loop_
_entity_poly.entity_id
_entity_poly.type
_entity_poly.pdbx_seq_one_letter_code
_entity_poly.pdbx_strand_id
1 'polypeptide(L)'
;MYRELTNLEEKGLVSAETISQEGRPDKKLYRVTEQGQKFLADWIAQPSTMSPIKDELLVKLFAGHLVEKKIIIAELERHRTQHLKRLSEYRQIEQKYFADPQTLNIDEKFRYLTLRNGIRYEQEWLAWCSEAIAFLS
;
A
#
# COMPACT_ATOMS: atom_id res chain seq x y z
N MET A 1 -9.90 5.78 10.74
CA MET A 1 -9.36 7.14 10.49
C MET A 1 -9.76 8.12 11.59
N TYR A 2 -11.04 8.34 11.89
CA TYR A 2 -11.45 9.36 12.88
C TYR A 2 -10.83 9.21 14.28
N ARG A 3 -10.77 7.99 14.84
CA ARG A 3 -10.14 7.75 16.15
C ARG A 3 -8.67 8.18 16.20
N GLU A 4 -7.90 7.86 15.17
CA GLU A 4 -6.48 8.21 15.16
C GLU A 4 -6.27 9.72 14.97
N LEU A 5 -7.13 10.40 14.22
CA LEU A 5 -7.09 11.86 14.11
C LEU A 5 -7.40 12.55 15.44
N THR A 6 -8.38 12.04 16.21
CA THR A 6 -8.65 12.51 17.58
C THR A 6 -7.44 12.27 18.49
N ASN A 7 -6.83 11.08 18.44
CA ASN A 7 -5.62 10.79 19.23
C ASN A 7 -4.45 11.72 18.88
N LEU A 8 -4.27 12.06 17.60
CA LEU A 8 -3.22 12.98 17.15
C LEU A 8 -3.52 14.42 17.61
N GLU A 9 -4.79 14.82 17.63
CA GLU A 9 -5.24 16.12 18.12
C GLU A 9 -5.04 16.26 19.63
N GLU A 10 -5.43 15.24 20.41
CA GLU A 10 -5.19 15.18 21.86
C GLU A 10 -3.70 15.23 22.20
N LYS A 11 -2.84 14.69 21.33
CA LYS A 11 -1.37 14.75 21.46
C LYS A 11 -0.76 16.06 20.95
N GLY A 12 -1.57 17.00 20.44
CA GLY A 12 -1.10 18.27 19.88
C GLY A 12 -0.34 18.14 18.56
N LEU A 13 -0.35 16.97 17.91
CA LEU A 13 0.36 16.71 16.65
C LEU A 13 -0.41 17.22 15.43
N VAL A 14 -1.72 17.36 15.56
CA VAL A 14 -2.56 18.05 14.58
C VAL A 14 -3.48 19.04 15.31
N SER A 15 -3.81 20.14 14.66
CA SER A 15 -4.92 21.00 15.06
C SER A 15 -6.14 20.67 14.20
N ALA A 16 -7.33 20.98 14.71
CA ALA A 16 -8.56 20.78 13.98
C ALA A 16 -9.47 21.99 14.03
N GLU A 17 -10.13 22.25 12.91
CA GLU A 17 -11.09 23.35 12.72
C GLU A 17 -12.39 22.76 12.19
N THR A 18 -13.51 23.06 12.85
CA THR A 18 -14.84 22.66 12.36
C THR A 18 -15.37 23.73 11.41
N ILE A 19 -15.58 23.35 10.16
CA ILE A 19 -16.11 24.21 9.10
C ILE A 19 -17.58 23.84 8.91
N SER A 20 -18.48 24.77 9.25
CA SER A 20 -19.92 24.58 9.05
C SER A 20 -20.27 24.46 7.57
N GLN A 21 -21.22 23.58 7.25
CA GLN A 21 -21.62 23.32 5.87
C GLN A 21 -23.14 23.35 5.74
N GLU A 22 -23.65 24.09 4.75
CA GLU A 22 -25.09 24.08 4.46
C GLU A 22 -25.50 22.77 3.78
N GLY A 23 -26.59 22.16 4.27
CA GLY A 23 -27.19 20.96 3.68
C GLY A 23 -26.40 19.65 3.86
N ARG A 24 -25.31 19.66 4.63
CA ARG A 24 -24.50 18.47 4.94
C ARG A 24 -23.83 18.60 6.31
N PRO A 25 -23.34 17.50 6.92
CA PRO A 25 -22.64 17.56 8.19
C PRO A 25 -21.41 18.47 8.15
N ASP A 26 -21.11 19.12 9.27
CA ASP A 26 -19.91 19.95 9.44
C ASP A 26 -18.63 19.15 9.14
N LYS A 27 -17.65 19.83 8.53
CA LYS A 27 -16.37 19.22 8.16
C LYS A 27 -15.30 19.59 9.18
N LYS A 28 -14.64 18.59 9.75
CA LYS A 28 -13.44 18.80 10.58
C LYS A 28 -12.18 18.82 9.69
N LEU A 29 -11.55 19.97 9.55
CA LEU A 29 -10.31 20.19 8.81
C LEU A 29 -9.12 20.05 9.76
N TYR A 30 -8.22 19.12 9.48
CA TYR A 30 -7.02 18.91 10.27
C TYR A 30 -5.81 19.56 9.61
N ARG A 31 -4.92 20.15 10.42
CA ARG A 31 -3.63 20.67 9.98
C ARG A 31 -2.53 20.12 10.88
N VAL A 32 -1.41 19.70 10.29
CA VAL A 32 -0.24 19.29 11.08
C VAL A 32 0.32 20.51 11.83
N THR A 33 0.62 20.35 13.12
CA THR A 33 1.28 21.39 13.92
C THR A 33 2.79 21.33 13.73
N GLU A 34 3.53 22.34 14.19
CA GLU A 34 5.00 22.28 14.23
C GLU A 34 5.49 21.08 15.05
N GLN A 35 4.81 20.79 16.17
CA GLN A 35 5.08 19.60 16.98
C GLN A 35 4.83 18.31 16.18
N GLY A 36 3.76 18.26 15.38
CA GLY A 36 3.47 17.14 14.49
C GLY A 36 4.51 16.95 13.40
N GLN A 37 4.99 18.05 12.81
CA GLN A 37 6.06 18.00 11.81
C GLN A 37 7.36 17.48 12.41
N LYS A 38 7.75 17.99 13.59
CA LYS A 38 8.92 17.50 14.32
C LYS A 38 8.79 16.03 14.69
N PHE A 39 7.64 15.63 15.21
CA PHE A 39 7.36 14.24 15.56
C PHE A 39 7.50 13.32 14.33
N LEU A 40 6.96 13.73 13.18
CA LEU A 40 7.06 12.98 11.93
C LEU A 40 8.52 12.89 11.45
N ALA A 41 9.28 13.98 11.51
CA ALA A 41 10.69 14.00 11.12
C ALA A 41 11.54 13.10 12.04
N ASP A 42 11.33 13.17 13.35
CA ASP A 42 12.01 12.34 14.34
C ASP A 42 11.70 10.85 14.10
N TRP A 43 10.46 10.51 13.72
CA TRP A 43 10.08 9.14 13.36
C TRP A 43 10.72 8.67 12.04
N ILE A 44 10.78 9.51 11.00
CA ILE A 44 11.45 9.19 9.73
C ILE A 44 12.95 8.90 9.95
N ALA A 45 13.58 9.55 10.91
CA ALA A 45 14.98 9.34 11.26
C ALA A 45 15.25 8.03 12.03
N GLN A 46 14.21 7.34 12.50
CA GLN A 46 14.37 6.07 13.20
C GLN A 46 14.57 4.91 12.20
N PRO A 47 15.38 3.90 12.55
CA PRO A 47 15.56 2.73 11.70
C PRO A 47 14.23 1.98 11.54
N SER A 48 13.94 1.54 10.31
CA SER A 48 12.82 0.66 10.06
C SER A 48 13.17 -0.79 10.38
N THR A 49 12.20 -1.56 10.88
CA THR A 49 12.33 -3.00 11.05
C THR A 49 11.72 -3.73 9.87
N MET A 50 12.27 -4.89 9.52
CA MET A 50 11.64 -5.78 8.54
C MET A 50 10.31 -6.31 9.10
N SER A 51 9.22 -6.02 8.41
CA SER A 51 7.91 -6.56 8.75
C SER A 51 7.81 -8.03 8.32
N PRO A 52 7.23 -8.92 9.15
CA PRO A 52 6.95 -10.29 8.71
C PRO A 52 5.91 -10.28 7.60
N ILE A 53 6.11 -11.12 6.58
CA ILE A 53 5.11 -11.34 5.53
C ILE A 53 3.99 -12.19 6.14
N LYS A 54 2.77 -11.65 6.15
CA LYS A 54 1.56 -12.34 6.59
C LYS A 54 0.62 -12.45 5.41
N ASP A 55 0.68 -13.58 4.72
CA ASP A 55 -0.09 -13.83 3.50
C ASP A 55 -0.94 -15.10 3.63
N GLU A 56 -2.26 -14.96 3.50
CA GLU A 56 -3.22 -16.05 3.65
C GLU A 56 -3.06 -17.12 2.55
N LEU A 57 -2.72 -16.72 1.32
CA LEU A 57 -2.51 -17.67 0.22
C LEU A 57 -1.32 -18.57 0.53
N LEU A 58 -0.23 -18.02 1.07
CA LEU A 58 0.95 -18.82 1.43
C LEU A 58 0.63 -19.84 2.53
N VAL A 59 -0.23 -19.48 3.49
CA VAL A 59 -0.72 -20.43 4.51
C VAL A 59 -1.59 -21.53 3.89
N LYS A 60 -2.50 -21.18 2.99
CA LYS A 60 -3.33 -22.16 2.26
C LYS A 60 -2.47 -23.09 1.41
N LEU A 61 -1.45 -22.56 0.73
CA LEU A 61 -0.53 -23.35 -0.10
C LEU A 61 0.29 -24.33 0.75
N PHE A 62 0.77 -23.89 1.92
CA PHE A 62 1.49 -24.74 2.87
C PHE A 62 0.65 -25.97 3.29
N ALA A 63 -0.65 -25.76 3.54
CA ALA A 63 -1.60 -26.82 3.89
C ALA A 63 -2.32 -27.43 2.67
N GLY A 64 -1.86 -27.16 1.45
CA GLY A 64 -2.59 -27.47 0.21
C GLY A 64 -2.83 -28.96 -0.03
N HIS A 65 -2.04 -29.84 0.59
CA HIS A 65 -2.20 -31.30 0.52
C HIS A 65 -3.50 -31.81 1.15
N LEU A 66 -4.21 -30.98 1.93
CA LEU A 66 -5.48 -31.34 2.58
C LEU A 66 -6.70 -31.24 1.64
N VAL A 67 -6.52 -30.70 0.44
CA VAL A 67 -7.62 -30.48 -0.53
C VAL A 67 -7.25 -30.97 -1.92
N GLU A 68 -8.23 -31.06 -2.82
CA GLU A 68 -7.95 -31.34 -4.22
C GLU A 68 -7.06 -30.25 -4.83
N LYS A 69 -6.02 -30.65 -5.56
CA LYS A 69 -5.06 -29.78 -6.28
C LYS A 69 -5.73 -28.63 -7.06
N LYS A 70 -6.86 -28.91 -7.73
CA LYS A 70 -7.62 -27.93 -8.52
C LYS A 70 -8.12 -26.73 -7.69
N ILE A 71 -8.37 -26.92 -6.40
CA ILE A 71 -8.81 -25.86 -5.48
C ILE A 71 -7.68 -24.86 -5.25
N ILE A 72 -6.45 -25.34 -5.08
CA ILE A 72 -5.26 -24.49 -4.90
C ILE A 72 -4.93 -23.76 -6.21
N ILE A 73 -4.99 -24.44 -7.35
CA ILE A 73 -4.76 -23.81 -8.67
C ILE A 73 -5.76 -22.66 -8.90
N ALA A 74 -7.05 -22.88 -8.63
CA ALA A 74 -8.06 -21.83 -8.78
C ALA A 74 -7.79 -20.62 -7.86
N GLU A 75 -7.29 -20.83 -6.65
CA GLU A 75 -6.91 -19.73 -5.74
C GLU A 75 -5.69 -18.97 -6.26
N LEU A 76 -4.68 -19.66 -6.80
CA LEU A 76 -3.51 -19.05 -7.44
C LEU A 76 -3.91 -18.20 -8.66
N GLU A 77 -4.83 -18.68 -9.49
CA GLU A 77 -5.38 -17.93 -10.63
C GLU A 77 -6.14 -16.67 -10.18
N ARG A 78 -6.92 -16.78 -9.10
CA ARG A 78 -7.63 -15.64 -8.51
C ARG A 78 -6.64 -14.57 -8.03
N HIS A 79 -5.58 -14.97 -7.32
CA HIS A 79 -4.53 -14.04 -6.88
C HIS A 79 -3.79 -13.42 -8.06
N ARG A 80 -3.37 -14.23 -9.05
CA ARG A 80 -2.73 -13.74 -10.28
C ARG A 80 -3.56 -12.65 -10.97
N THR A 81 -4.88 -12.84 -11.06
CA THR A 81 -5.79 -11.84 -11.64
C THR A 81 -5.82 -10.54 -10.82
N GLN A 82 -5.82 -10.62 -9.48
CA GLN A 82 -5.79 -9.44 -8.61
C GLN A 82 -4.46 -8.67 -8.72
N HIS A 83 -3.33 -9.38 -8.74
CA HIS A 83 -2.01 -8.79 -8.92
C HIS A 83 -1.88 -8.12 -10.30
N LEU A 84 -2.44 -8.73 -11.36
CA LEU A 84 -2.47 -8.12 -12.69
C LEU A 84 -3.24 -6.80 -12.71
N LYS A 85 -4.38 -6.75 -12.02
CA LYS A 85 -5.18 -5.53 -11.90
C LYS A 85 -4.39 -4.43 -11.18
N ARG A 86 -3.78 -4.74 -10.03
CA ARG A 86 -2.94 -3.79 -9.28
C ARG A 86 -1.75 -3.28 -10.08
N LEU A 87 -1.08 -4.18 -10.80
CA LEU A 87 0.02 -3.80 -11.69
C LEU A 87 -0.44 -2.79 -12.75
N SER A 88 -1.61 -3.01 -13.36
CA SER A 88 -2.19 -2.07 -14.32
C SER A 88 -2.46 -0.70 -13.69
N GLU A 89 -3.06 -0.66 -12.50
CA GLU A 89 -3.30 0.59 -11.75
C GLU A 89 -1.99 1.33 -11.44
N TYR A 90 -0.95 0.62 -10.98
CA TYR A 90 0.35 1.22 -10.72
C TYR A 90 1.04 1.74 -11.99
N ARG A 91 0.92 1.05 -13.11
CA ARG A 91 1.44 1.52 -14.40
C ARG A 91 0.71 2.76 -14.90
N GLN A 92 -0.60 2.87 -14.67
CA GLN A 92 -1.34 4.10 -14.97
C GLN A 92 -0.87 5.28 -14.12
N ILE A 93 -0.59 5.06 -12.83
CA ILE A 93 0.00 6.09 -11.95
C ILE A 93 1.40 6.47 -12.45
N GLU A 94 2.24 5.50 -12.80
CA GLU A 94 3.59 5.74 -13.34
C GLU A 94 3.52 6.60 -14.60
N GLN A 95 2.66 6.25 -15.55
CA GLN A 95 2.48 7.02 -16.77
C GLN A 95 1.93 8.43 -16.52
N LYS A 96 1.00 8.59 -15.58
CA LYS A 96 0.34 9.88 -15.33
C LYS A 96 1.22 10.87 -14.58
N TYR A 97 2.01 10.40 -13.62
CA TYR A 97 2.72 11.27 -12.67
C TYR A 97 4.24 11.16 -12.75
N PHE A 98 4.79 10.14 -13.40
CA PHE A 98 6.22 9.82 -13.39
C PHE A 98 6.73 9.38 -14.78
N ALA A 99 6.16 9.96 -15.85
CA ALA A 99 6.45 9.57 -17.23
C ALA A 99 7.94 9.72 -17.62
N ASP A 100 8.63 10.73 -17.06
CA ASP A 100 10.06 10.94 -17.24
C ASP A 100 10.79 10.98 -15.87
N PRO A 101 11.29 9.83 -15.39
CA PRO A 101 11.99 9.75 -14.12
C PRO A 101 13.24 10.63 -13.99
N GLN A 102 13.86 11.06 -15.10
CA GLN A 102 15.08 11.86 -15.08
C GLN A 102 14.83 13.32 -14.68
N THR A 103 13.60 13.80 -14.89
CA THR A 103 13.20 15.18 -14.59
C THR A 103 12.66 15.39 -13.18
N LEU A 104 12.48 14.30 -12.42
CA LEU A 104 11.85 14.35 -11.11
C LEU A 104 12.69 15.12 -10.08
N ASN A 105 12.03 15.96 -9.29
CA ASN A 105 12.62 16.56 -8.09
C ASN A 105 12.77 15.51 -6.97
N ILE A 106 13.39 15.89 -5.85
CA ILE A 106 13.71 14.94 -4.77
C ILE A 106 12.45 14.33 -4.12
N ASP A 107 11.40 15.13 -3.91
CA ASP A 107 10.15 14.66 -3.31
C ASP A 107 9.43 13.68 -4.24
N GLU A 108 9.45 13.96 -5.55
CA GLU A 108 8.92 13.07 -6.57
C GLU A 108 9.72 11.77 -6.68
N LYS A 109 11.05 11.82 -6.56
CA LYS A 109 11.90 10.63 -6.55
C LYS A 109 11.54 9.70 -5.39
N PHE A 110 11.30 10.22 -4.19
CA PHE A 110 10.84 9.41 -3.06
C PHE A 110 9.48 8.74 -3.31
N ARG A 111 8.51 9.49 -3.86
CA ARG A 111 7.20 8.93 -4.23
C ARG A 111 7.33 7.87 -5.34
N TYR A 112 8.17 8.14 -6.34
CA TYR A 112 8.40 7.23 -7.45
C TYR A 112 9.04 5.92 -7.00
N LEU A 113 10.04 5.97 -6.11
CA LEU A 113 10.67 4.76 -5.56
C LEU A 113 9.65 3.86 -4.84
N THR A 114 8.72 4.45 -4.10
CA THR A 114 7.62 3.71 -3.47
C THR A 114 6.74 3.00 -4.50
N LEU A 115 6.30 3.73 -5.55
CA LEU A 115 5.50 3.16 -6.64
C LEU A 115 6.26 2.04 -7.37
N ARG A 116 7.55 2.25 -7.64
CA ARG A 116 8.41 1.28 -8.32
C ARG A 116 8.58 0.00 -7.54
N ASN A 117 8.70 0.07 -6.21
CA ASN A 117 8.69 -1.12 -5.38
C ASN A 117 7.36 -1.88 -5.52
N GLY A 118 6.22 -1.17 -5.50
CA GLY A 118 4.91 -1.76 -5.76
C GLY A 118 4.82 -2.45 -7.13
N ILE A 119 5.26 -1.80 -8.21
CA ILE A 119 5.28 -2.39 -9.56
C ILE A 119 6.10 -3.68 -9.58
N ARG A 120 7.32 -3.67 -9.02
CA ARG A 120 8.19 -4.86 -8.98
C ARG A 120 7.57 -5.98 -8.15
N TYR A 121 6.95 -5.64 -7.02
CA TYR A 121 6.25 -6.59 -6.17
C TYR A 121 5.12 -7.30 -6.93
N GLU A 122 4.27 -6.55 -7.63
CA GLU A 122 3.17 -7.13 -8.42
C GLU A 122 3.70 -7.99 -9.59
N GLN A 123 4.78 -7.56 -10.25
CA GLN A 123 5.43 -8.36 -11.30
C GLN A 123 5.98 -9.69 -10.77
N GLU A 124 6.62 -9.67 -9.60
CA GLU A 124 7.15 -10.88 -8.96
C GLU A 124 6.02 -11.84 -8.58
N TRP A 125 4.93 -11.32 -7.99
CA TRP A 125 3.76 -12.15 -7.67
C TRP A 125 3.12 -12.80 -8.91
N LEU A 126 3.07 -12.08 -10.03
CA LEU A 126 2.59 -12.65 -11.28
C LEU A 126 3.49 -13.76 -11.80
N ALA A 127 4.81 -13.57 -11.72
CA ALA A 127 5.79 -14.58 -12.11
C ALA A 127 5.65 -15.82 -11.22
N TRP A 128 5.64 -15.62 -9.90
CA TRP A 128 5.52 -16.70 -8.92
C TRP A 128 4.19 -17.46 -9.02
N CYS A 129 3.05 -16.78 -9.17
CA CYS A 129 1.77 -17.47 -9.39
C CYS A 129 1.81 -18.32 -10.67
N SER A 130 2.44 -17.83 -11.73
CA SER A 130 2.56 -18.57 -12.99
C SER A 130 3.46 -19.81 -12.83
N GLU A 131 4.57 -19.68 -12.09
CA GLU A 131 5.46 -20.78 -11.72
C GLU A 131 4.71 -21.84 -10.90
N ALA A 132 4.02 -21.43 -9.83
CA ALA A 132 3.31 -22.33 -8.93
C ALA A 132 2.17 -23.08 -9.66
N ILE A 133 1.41 -22.40 -10.51
CA ILE A 133 0.36 -23.03 -11.34
C ILE A 133 0.99 -24.05 -12.29
N ALA A 134 2.07 -23.72 -12.98
CA ALA A 134 2.75 -24.63 -13.89
C ALA A 134 3.33 -25.86 -13.16
N PHE A 135 3.89 -25.66 -11.96
CA PHE A 135 4.41 -26.74 -11.13
C PHE A 135 3.31 -27.70 -10.64
N LEU A 136 2.13 -27.16 -10.33
CA LEU A 136 0.99 -27.94 -9.87
C LEU A 136 0.12 -28.49 -11.00
N SER A 137 0.28 -28.07 -12.26
CA SER A 137 -0.54 -28.55 -13.39
C SER A 137 -0.21 -29.99 -13.74
#